data_AF-A0A536EA50-F1
#
_entry.id   AF-A0A536EA50-F1
#
_cell.length_a   1.000
_cell.length_b   1.000
_cell.length_c   1.000
_cell.angle_alpha   90.00
_cell.angle_beta   90.00
_cell.angle_gamma   90.00
#
_symmetry.space_group_name_H-M   'P 1'
#
loop_
_entity.id
_entity.type
_entity.pdbx_description
1 polymer ?
#
loop_
_entity_poly.entity_id
_entity_poly.type
_entity_poly.pdbx_seq_one_letter_code
_entity_poly.pdbx_strand_id
1 'polypeptide(L)' 'MSDDLLETIRETLSIREGEISLRTPITKIVRDSIDMVELVAVLSDRYQIAIDADELRRIKTVGDIA' A
#
# COMPACT_ATOMS: atom_id res chain seq x y z
N MET A 1 -8.10 -3.80 11.07
CA MET A 1 -7.91 -3.93 9.62
C MET A 1 -7.19 -2.72 9.06
N SER A 2 -7.73 -1.51 9.21
CA SER A 2 -7.09 -0.29 8.66
C SER A 2 -5.75 0.09 9.32
N ASP A 3 -5.61 -0.05 10.64
CA ASP A 3 -4.33 0.21 11.32
C ASP A 3 -3.26 -0.81 10.96
N ASP A 4 -3.65 -2.08 10.90
CA ASP A 4 -2.79 -3.21 10.50
C ASP A 4 -2.31 -3.09 9.04
N LEU A 5 -3.19 -2.64 8.13
CA LEU A 5 -2.83 -2.31 6.74
C LEU A 5 -1.81 -1.17 6.67
N LEU A 6 -2.01 -0.10 7.45
CA LEU A 6 -1.08 1.02 7.49
C LEU A 6 0.29 0.60 8.03
N GLU A 7 0.32 -0.23 9.08
CA GLU A 7 1.55 -0.81 9.62
C GLU A 7 2.28 -1.65 8.58
N THR A 8 1.56 -2.56 7.92
CA THR A 8 2.13 -3.42 6.86
C THR A 8 2.71 -2.61 5.69
N ILE A 9 2.01 -1.57 5.22
CA ILE A 9 2.51 -0.69 4.15
C ILE A 9 3.78 0.04 4.60
N ARG A 10 3.81 0.51 5.85
CA ARG A 10 4.97 1.21 6.41
C ARG A 10 6.19 0.31 6.52
N GLU A 11 6.01 -0.91 7.00
CA GLU A 11 7.10 -1.89 7.10
C GLU A 11 7.63 -2.24 5.71
N THR A 12 6.73 -2.52 4.76
CA THR A 12 7.08 -2.89 3.39
C THR A 12 7.90 -1.80 2.71
N LEU A 13 7.47 -0.54 2.81
CA LEU A 13 8.09 0.59 2.08
C LEU A 13 9.04 1.43 2.95
N SER A 14 9.39 0.93 4.15
CA SER A 14 10.26 1.61 5.12
C SER A 14 9.85 3.06 5.43
N ILE A 15 8.56 3.27 5.69
CA ILE A 15 7.95 4.59 5.96
C ILE A 15 7.78 4.82 7.46
N ARG A 16 8.08 6.05 7.91
CA ARG A 16 8.04 6.40 9.32
C ARG A 16 6.62 6.52 9.86
N GLU A 17 6.52 6.46 11.18
CA GLU A 17 5.26 6.64 11.89
C GLU A 17 4.69 8.03 11.71
N GLY A 18 3.39 8.09 11.44
CA GLY A 18 2.67 9.34 11.19
C GLY A 18 2.86 9.93 9.79
N GLU A 19 3.69 9.34 8.91
CA GLU A 19 3.87 9.85 7.54
C GLU A 19 2.74 9.43 6.58
N ILE A 20 2.01 8.37 6.90
CA ILE A 20 0.87 7.90 6.09
C ILE A 20 -0.41 7.76 6.92
N SER A 21 -1.53 7.89 6.23
CA SER A 21 -2.87 7.65 6.73
C SER A 21 -3.71 7.02 5.61
N LEU A 22 -4.92 6.58 5.93
CA LEU A 22 -5.87 6.07 4.92
C LEU A 22 -6.18 7.09 3.82
N ARG A 23 -6.01 8.39 4.09
CA ARG A 23 -6.24 9.46 3.10
C ARG A 23 -5.01 9.77 2.25
N THR A 24 -3.86 9.17 2.57
CA THR A 24 -2.63 9.41 1.82
C THR A 24 -2.75 8.79 0.43
N PRO A 25 -2.42 9.53 -0.64
CA PRO A 25 -2.43 8.97 -1.99
C PRO A 25 -1.41 7.85 -2.16
N ILE A 26 -1.78 6.77 -2.85
CA ILE A 26 -0.86 5.66 -3.14
C ILE A 26 0.40 6.17 -3.82
N THR A 27 0.25 7.06 -4.81
CA THR A 27 1.35 7.67 -5.57
C THR A 27 2.35 8.49 -4.75
N LYS A 28 2.04 8.82 -3.48
CA LYS A 28 3.01 9.46 -2.57
C LYS A 28 3.86 8.45 -1.78
N ILE A 29 3.41 7.20 -1.75
CA ILE A 29 3.98 6.13 -0.92
C ILE A 29 4.86 5.24 -1.80
N VAL A 30 4.40 4.92 -3.01
CA VAL A 30 5.16 4.17 -4.01
C VAL A 30 6.07 5.11 -4.80
N ARG A 31 7.40 4.89 -4.71
CA ARG A 31 8.42 5.73 -5.34
C ARG A 31 8.76 5.25 -6.75
N ASP A 32 8.72 3.95 -6.96
CA ASP A 32 9.02 3.31 -8.23
C ASP A 32 8.21 2.03 -8.46
N SER A 33 8.54 1.30 -9.53
CA SER A 33 7.88 0.03 -9.87
C SER A 33 8.21 -1.13 -8.94
N ILE A 34 9.33 -1.09 -8.23
CA ILE A 34 9.72 -2.12 -7.26
C ILE A 34 8.80 -2.01 -6.05
N ASP A 35 8.63 -0.80 -5.52
CA ASP A 35 7.70 -0.52 -4.42
C ASP A 35 6.27 -1.01 -4.75
N MET A 36 5.82 -0.87 -6.00
CA MET A 36 4.50 -1.34 -6.44
C MET A 36 4.39 -2.86 -6.39
N VAL A 37 5.40 -3.57 -6.89
CA VAL A 37 5.43 -5.03 -6.92
C VAL A 37 5.51 -5.60 -5.50
N GLU A 38 6.34 -5.01 -4.64
CA GLU A 38 6.46 -5.41 -3.25
C GLU A 38 5.15 -5.22 -2.50
N LEU A 39 4.50 -4.06 -2.65
CA LEU A 39 3.22 -3.80 -2.02
C LEU A 39 2.14 -4.79 -2.50
N VAL A 40 2.02 -5.02 -3.81
CA VAL A 40 1.09 -6.02 -4.36
C VAL A 40 1.34 -7.42 -3.78
N ALA A 41 2.60 -7.85 -3.72
CA ALA A 41 2.96 -9.15 -3.20
C ALA A 41 2.54 -9.32 -1.73
N VAL A 42 2.82 -8.31 -0.89
CA VAL A 42 2.45 -8.33 0.53
C VAL A 42 0.93 -8.29 0.71
N LEU A 43 0.22 -7.48 -0.07
CA LEU A 43 -1.24 -7.40 0.00
C LEU A 43 -1.92 -8.72 -0.39
N SER A 44 -1.39 -9.39 -1.41
CA SER A 44 -1.87 -10.70 -1.85
C SER A 44 -1.59 -11.78 -0.80
N ASP A 45 -0.37 -11.84 -0.26
CA ASP A 45 0.02 -12.85 0.72
C ASP A 45 -0.73 -12.69 2.05
N ARG A 46 -0.70 -11.49 2.65
CA ARG A 46 -1.24 -11.25 4.00
C ARG A 46 -2.75 -11.07 4.03
N TYR A 47 -3.32 -10.40 3.03
CA TYR A 47 -4.74 -10.02 3.05
C TYR A 47 -5.58 -10.73 1.99
N GLN A 48 -4.97 -11.57 1.15
CA GLN A 48 -5.65 -12.24 0.03
C GLN A 48 -6.30 -11.23 -0.94
N ILE A 49 -5.74 -10.02 -1.03
CA ILE A 49 -6.18 -8.98 -1.94
C ILE A 49 -5.54 -9.25 -3.31
N ALA A 50 -6.36 -9.70 -4.26
CA ALA A 50 -5.95 -9.92 -5.64
C ALA A 50 -5.99 -8.60 -6.42
N ILE A 51 -4.97 -7.78 -6.26
CA ILE A 51 -4.78 -6.54 -7.02
C ILE A 51 -3.46 -6.59 -7.78
N ASP A 52 -3.45 -6.16 -9.04
CA ASP A 52 -2.21 -6.01 -9.80
C ASP A 52 -1.61 -4.60 -9.69
N ALA A 53 -0.40 -4.43 -10.23
CA ALA A 53 0.31 -3.15 -10.16
C ALA A 53 -0.38 -2.03 -10.96
N ASP A 54 -1.09 -2.34 -12.05
CA ASP A 54 -1.83 -1.37 -12.84
C ASP A 54 -3.16 -0.96 -12.18
N GLU A 55 -3.80 -1.88 -11.47
CA GLU A 55 -4.94 -1.60 -10.61
C GLU A 55 -4.54 -0.74 -9.41
N LEU A 56 -3.43 -1.08 -8.73
CA LEU A 56 -2.90 -0.31 -7.61
C LEU A 56 -2.59 1.15 -8.01
N ARG A 57 -2.13 1.39 -9.25
CA ARG A 57 -1.92 2.75 -9.78
C ARG A 57 -3.20 3.56 -9.92
N ARG A 58 -4.35 2.91 -10.07
CA ARG A 58 -5.67 3.57 -10.21
C ARG A 58 -6.33 3.82 -8.87
N ILE A 59 -5.83 3.21 -7.80
CA ILE A 59 -6.26 3.47 -6.43
C ILE A 59 -5.87 4.89 -6.03
N LYS A 60 -6.83 5.64 -5.49
CA LYS A 60 -6.60 7.05 -5.13
C LYS A 60 -5.85 7.15 -3.81
N THR A 61 -6.26 6.41 -2.79
CA THR A 61 -5.72 6.51 -1.42
C THR A 61 -5.49 5.14 -0.80
N VAL A 62 -4.67 5.08 0.26
CA VAL A 62 -4.43 3.83 1.02
C VAL A 62 -5.73 3.19 1.50
N GLY A 63 -6.70 4.01 1.94
CA GLY A 63 -7.97 3.52 2.44
C GLY A 63 -8.84 2.84 1.38
N ASP A 64 -8.57 3.07 0.10
CA ASP A 64 -9.30 2.45 -1.01
C ASP A 64 -8.78 1.03 -1.33
N ILE A 65 -7.72 0.56 -0.67
CA ILE A 65 -7.25 -0.84 -0.72
C ILE A 65 -8.14 -1.76 0.15
N ALA A 66 -8.72 -1.19 1.21
CA ALA A 66 -9.45 -1.89 2.27
C ALA A 66 -10.94 -2.10 1.95
#